data_AF-A0A2N5ADV2-F1
#
_entry.id   AF-A0A2N5ADV2-F1
#
_cell.length_a   1.000
_cell.length_b   1.000
_cell.length_c   1.000
_cell.angle_alpha   90.00
_cell.angle_beta   90.00
_cell.angle_gamma   90.00
#
_symmetry.space_group_name_H-M   'P 1'
#
loop_
_entity.id
_entity.type
_entity.pdbx_description
1 polymer ?
#
loop_
_entity_poly.entity_id
_entity_poly.type
_entity_poly.pdbx_seq_one_letter_code
_entity_poly.pdbx_strand_id
1 'polypeptide(L)'
;MKAYLMYKHDDFIVDESFPAHFTLLTKDLELDVLFQALSGGDDFLYSVVRKACSQPLTEVQDIEYRQAILRDCLYNPEIFREFYKIVVDCLLMEKEKLHYGIFGRYPSAILHQSISFTRFLLDNLRKVRGIAEKNLLHVASPGMERLFVMIMQELND
;
A
#
# COMPACT_ATOMS: atom_id res chain seq x y z
N MET A 1 -5.50 -9.97 5.12
CA MET A 1 -6.31 -9.11 4.23
C MET A 1 -5.81 -9.22 2.80
N LYS A 2 -6.70 -9.31 1.81
CA LYS A 2 -6.36 -9.36 0.39
C LYS A 2 -7.11 -8.24 -0.33
N ALA A 3 -6.37 -7.22 -0.80
CA ALA A 3 -6.98 -5.98 -1.27
C ALA A 3 -7.67 -6.12 -2.65
N TYR A 4 -7.23 -7.05 -3.49
CA TYR A 4 -7.77 -7.31 -4.84
C TYR A 4 -7.91 -6.05 -5.72
N LEU A 5 -7.01 -5.08 -5.61
CA LEU A 5 -7.14 -3.82 -6.35
C LEU A 5 -6.63 -3.91 -7.79
N MET A 6 -5.54 -4.64 -8.04
CA MET A 6 -4.97 -4.77 -9.39
C MET A 6 -5.62 -5.88 -10.22
N TYR A 7 -6.19 -6.88 -9.53
CA TYR A 7 -6.90 -8.02 -10.09
C TYR A 7 -8.10 -8.36 -9.21
N LYS A 8 -9.24 -8.65 -9.82
CA LYS A 8 -10.52 -8.87 -9.11
C LYS A 8 -10.51 -10.13 -8.25
N HIS A 9 -9.70 -11.12 -8.65
CA HIS A 9 -9.70 -12.48 -8.11
C HIS A 9 -8.32 -12.97 -7.64
N ASP A 10 -7.27 -12.17 -7.84
CA ASP A 10 -5.89 -12.55 -7.55
C ASP A 10 -5.16 -11.49 -6.74
N ASP A 11 -4.13 -11.92 -6.02
CA ASP A 11 -3.26 -11.01 -5.28
C ASP A 11 -2.24 -10.35 -6.21
N PHE A 12 -1.93 -9.08 -5.93
CA PHE A 12 -0.83 -8.38 -6.60
C PHE A 12 0.45 -8.57 -5.80
N ILE A 13 1.36 -9.38 -6.33
CA ILE A 13 2.63 -9.71 -5.68
C ILE A 13 3.73 -8.83 -6.25
N VAL A 14 4.34 -8.02 -5.38
CA VAL A 14 5.52 -7.22 -5.72
C VAL A 14 6.76 -8.06 -5.43
N ASP A 15 7.35 -8.59 -6.49
CA ASP A 15 8.60 -9.36 -6.45
C ASP A 15 9.53 -8.91 -7.60
N GLU A 16 10.73 -9.48 -7.65
CA GLU A 16 11.71 -9.19 -8.70
C GLU A 16 11.60 -10.14 -9.92
N SER A 17 10.47 -10.86 -10.06
CA SER A 17 10.22 -11.74 -11.19
C SER A 17 9.62 -10.96 -12.36
N PHE A 18 10.39 -10.85 -13.44
CA PHE A 18 9.99 -10.14 -14.65
C PHE A 18 10.04 -11.06 -15.87
N PRO A 19 9.09 -10.91 -16.82
CA PRO A 19 9.19 -11.57 -18.12
C PRO A 19 10.49 -11.16 -18.83
N ALA A 20 11.13 -12.09 -19.53
CA ALA A 20 12.43 -11.83 -20.19
C ALA A 20 12.38 -10.64 -21.17
N HIS A 21 11.24 -10.42 -21.83
CA HIS A 21 11.05 -9.31 -22.76
C HIS A 21 10.87 -7.95 -22.07
N PHE A 22 10.48 -7.93 -20.78
CA PHE A 22 10.23 -6.69 -20.05
C PHE A 22 11.51 -5.88 -19.88
N THR A 23 12.63 -6.51 -19.52
CA THR A 23 13.92 -5.82 -19.37
C THR A 23 14.39 -5.17 -20.67
N LEU A 24 14.18 -5.84 -21.81
CA LEU A 24 14.49 -5.27 -23.13
C LEU A 24 13.59 -4.06 -23.42
N LEU A 25 12.28 -4.21 -23.21
CA LEU A 25 11.30 -3.16 -23.47
C LEU A 25 11.49 -1.93 -22.57
N THR A 26 11.82 -2.12 -21.30
CA THR A 26 12.15 -1.04 -20.36
C THR A 26 13.33 -0.23 -20.85
N LYS A 27 14.37 -0.90 -21.38
CA LYS A 27 15.56 -0.23 -21.91
C LYS A 27 15.27 0.47 -23.24
N ASP A 28 14.62 -0.22 -24.17
CA ASP A 28 14.35 0.30 -25.52
C ASP A 28 13.43 1.53 -25.51
N LEU A 29 12.49 1.59 -24.56
CA LEU A 29 11.55 2.71 -24.40
C LEU A 29 11.96 3.69 -23.29
N GLU A 30 13.13 3.51 -22.67
CA GLU A 30 13.62 4.28 -21.51
C GLU A 30 12.56 4.45 -20.39
N LEU A 31 11.78 3.39 -20.11
CA LEU A 31 10.67 3.46 -19.14
C LEU A 31 11.15 3.73 -17.71
N ASP A 32 12.41 3.45 -17.39
CA ASP A 32 12.97 3.72 -16.06
C ASP A 32 12.85 5.21 -15.67
N VAL A 33 12.98 6.14 -16.64
CA VAL A 33 12.79 7.58 -16.39
C VAL A 33 11.35 7.88 -15.97
N LEU A 34 10.38 7.25 -16.63
CA LEU A 34 8.96 7.40 -16.30
C LEU A 34 8.64 6.77 -14.94
N PHE A 35 9.21 5.60 -14.66
CA PHE A 35 9.03 4.91 -13.37
C PHE A 35 9.58 5.74 -12.21
N GLN A 36 10.74 6.37 -12.38
CA GLN A 36 11.32 7.28 -11.38
C GLN A 36 10.45 8.53 -11.17
N ALA A 37 9.92 9.11 -12.25
CA ALA A 37 9.03 10.26 -12.16
C ALA A 37 7.71 9.90 -11.44
N LEU A 38 7.13 8.73 -11.74
CA LEU A 38 5.90 8.24 -11.11
C LEU A 38 6.09 7.90 -9.64
N SER A 39 7.25 7.38 -9.25
CA SER A 39 7.53 7.01 -7.86
C SER A 39 7.91 8.20 -6.99
N GLY A 40 8.31 9.33 -7.58
CA GLY A 40 8.68 10.53 -6.83
C GLY A 40 9.87 10.33 -5.88
N GLY A 41 10.74 9.36 -6.18
CA GLY A 41 11.87 8.98 -5.33
C GLY A 41 11.55 7.96 -4.24
N ASP A 42 10.33 7.42 -4.20
CA ASP A 42 9.94 6.34 -3.28
C ASP A 42 10.28 4.96 -3.90
N ASP A 43 11.23 4.24 -3.29
CA ASP A 43 11.68 2.93 -3.77
C ASP A 43 10.58 1.86 -3.76
N PHE A 44 9.66 1.93 -2.78
CA PHE A 44 8.54 1.00 -2.71
C PHE A 44 7.59 1.26 -3.88
N LEU A 45 7.20 2.52 -4.11
CA LEU A 45 6.36 2.87 -5.27
C LEU A 45 7.05 2.54 -6.60
N TYR A 46 8.37 2.71 -6.69
CA TYR A 46 9.14 2.33 -7.87
C TYR A 46 9.01 0.84 -8.18
N SER A 47 9.16 -0.03 -7.16
CA SER A 47 8.99 -1.47 -7.32
C SER A 47 7.55 -1.86 -7.74
N VAL A 48 6.55 -1.21 -7.15
CA VAL A 48 5.13 -1.41 -7.48
C VAL A 48 4.85 -1.04 -8.93
N VAL A 49 5.31 0.12 -9.39
CA VAL A 49 5.11 0.60 -10.77
C VAL A 49 5.78 -0.35 -11.76
N ARG A 50 7.03 -0.74 -11.53
CA ARG A 50 7.73 -1.70 -12.39
C ARG A 50 6.99 -3.02 -12.49
N LYS A 51 6.54 -3.56 -11.36
CA LYS A 51 5.79 -4.81 -11.35
C LYS A 51 4.47 -4.67 -12.12
N ALA A 52 3.71 -3.61 -11.87
CA ALA A 52 2.43 -3.36 -12.53
C ALA A 52 2.57 -3.25 -14.06
N CYS A 53 3.61 -2.55 -14.54
CA CYS A 53 3.89 -2.39 -15.97
C CYS A 53 4.42 -3.67 -16.64
N SER A 54 5.01 -4.59 -15.87
CA SER A 54 5.48 -5.89 -16.38
C SER A 54 4.36 -6.89 -16.65
N GLN A 55 3.14 -6.61 -16.16
CA GLN A 55 1.98 -7.51 -16.24
C GLN A 55 0.81 -6.81 -16.95
N PRO A 56 0.89 -6.61 -18.28
CA PRO A 56 -0.19 -6.01 -19.05
C PRO A 56 -1.43 -6.90 -19.01
N LEU A 57 -2.60 -6.27 -18.96
CA LEU A 57 -3.89 -6.94 -19.05
C LEU A 57 -4.32 -7.04 -20.51
N THR A 58 -4.91 -8.17 -20.89
CA THR A 58 -5.47 -8.40 -22.24
C THR A 58 -7.00 -8.41 -22.25
N GLU A 59 -7.62 -8.77 -21.12
CA GLU A 59 -9.07 -8.88 -21.01
C GLU A 59 -9.71 -7.53 -20.65
N VAL A 60 -10.75 -7.17 -21.41
CA VAL A 60 -11.45 -5.88 -21.26
C VAL A 60 -12.01 -5.71 -19.85
N GLN A 61 -12.59 -6.77 -19.27
CA GLN A 61 -13.20 -6.72 -17.95
C GLN A 61 -12.19 -6.40 -16.84
N ASP A 62 -10.97 -6.94 -16.94
CA ASP A 62 -9.90 -6.67 -15.98
C ASP A 62 -9.35 -5.24 -16.13
N ILE A 63 -9.25 -4.76 -17.37
CA ILE A 63 -8.86 -3.38 -17.67
C ILE A 63 -9.87 -2.40 -17.08
N GLU A 64 -11.16 -2.61 -17.33
CA GLU A 64 -12.25 -1.79 -16.77
C GLU A 64 -12.25 -1.80 -15.25
N TYR A 65 -12.02 -2.96 -14.63
CA TYR A 65 -11.91 -3.09 -13.18
C TYR A 65 -10.77 -2.21 -12.61
N ARG A 66 -9.57 -2.32 -13.18
CA ARG A 66 -8.41 -1.52 -12.75
C ARG A 66 -8.62 -0.02 -13.02
N GLN A 67 -9.24 0.33 -14.14
CA GLN A 67 -9.55 1.73 -14.47
C GLN A 67 -10.60 2.35 -13.56
N ALA A 68 -11.61 1.58 -13.13
CA ALA A 68 -12.61 2.06 -12.17
C ALA A 68 -11.96 2.45 -10.83
N ILE A 69 -11.00 1.64 -10.36
CA ILE A 69 -10.24 1.90 -9.14
C ILE A 69 -9.31 3.11 -9.32
N LEU A 70 -8.59 3.19 -10.45
CA LEU A 70 -7.77 4.34 -10.77
C LEU A 70 -8.58 5.64 -10.78
N ARG A 71 -9.81 5.60 -11.32
CA ARG A 71 -10.72 6.73 -11.33
C ARG A 71 -11.07 7.21 -9.93
N ASP A 72 -11.35 6.31 -8.99
CA ASP A 72 -11.56 6.68 -7.58
C ASP A 72 -10.32 7.34 -6.97
N CYS A 73 -9.13 6.80 -7.26
CA CYS A 73 -7.85 7.38 -6.83
C CYS A 73 -7.62 8.80 -7.38
N LEU A 74 -8.01 9.04 -8.64
CA LEU A 74 -7.86 10.34 -9.29
C LEU A 74 -8.88 11.37 -8.81
N TYR A 75 -10.10 10.94 -8.46
CA TYR A 75 -11.11 11.85 -7.92
C TYR A 75 -10.84 12.24 -6.47
N ASN A 76 -10.24 11.34 -5.67
CA ASN A 76 -10.01 11.57 -4.25
C ASN A 76 -8.55 11.32 -3.83
N PRO A 77 -7.56 11.98 -4.44
CA PRO A 77 -6.14 11.67 -4.23
C PRO A 77 -5.69 11.88 -2.78
N GLU A 78 -6.27 12.85 -2.08
CA GLU A 78 -5.90 13.17 -0.69
C GLU A 78 -6.20 12.03 0.28
N ILE A 79 -7.28 11.27 0.05
CA ILE A 79 -7.64 10.12 0.90
C ILE A 79 -6.55 9.05 0.85
N PHE A 80 -6.07 8.74 -0.35
CA PHE A 80 -5.05 7.70 -0.57
C PHE A 80 -3.66 8.16 -0.13
N ARG A 81 -3.36 9.46 -0.29
CA ARG A 81 -2.15 10.07 0.26
C ARG A 81 -2.14 10.01 1.79
N GLU A 82 -3.28 10.26 2.44
CA GLU A 82 -3.42 10.15 3.88
C GLU A 82 -3.21 8.70 4.36
N PHE A 83 -3.81 7.72 3.68
CA PHE A 83 -3.55 6.29 3.94
C PHE A 83 -2.07 5.95 3.83
N TYR A 84 -1.44 6.32 2.71
CA TYR A 84 -0.04 6.03 2.47
C TYR A 84 0.85 6.65 3.54
N LYS A 85 0.58 7.91 3.88
CA LYS A 85 1.32 8.65 4.91
C LYS A 85 1.24 7.96 6.28
N ILE A 86 0.06 7.51 6.72
CA ILE A 86 -0.07 6.83 8.01
C ILE A 86 0.77 5.55 8.05
N VAL A 87 0.77 4.78 6.95
CA VAL A 87 1.56 3.54 6.87
C VAL A 87 3.06 3.86 6.89
N VAL A 88 3.49 4.85 6.09
CA VAL A 88 4.90 5.28 6.05
C VAL A 88 5.36 5.81 7.41
N ASP A 89 4.59 6.69 8.04
CA ASP A 89 4.89 7.25 9.37
C ASP A 89 4.99 6.13 10.42
N CYS A 90 4.14 5.11 10.33
CA CYS A 90 4.18 3.93 11.18
C CYS A 90 5.49 3.13 11.01
N LEU A 91 5.87 2.85 9.76
CA LEU A 91 7.10 2.11 9.41
C LEU A 91 8.38 2.87 9.77
N LEU A 92 8.38 4.21 9.61
CA LEU A 92 9.49 5.06 10.02
C LEU A 92 9.66 5.03 11.54
N MET A 93 8.56 5.17 12.29
CA MET A 93 8.60 5.15 13.74
C MET A 93 8.99 3.78 14.31
N GLU A 94 8.62 2.69 13.63
CA GLU A 94 9.13 1.35 13.90
C GLU A 94 10.66 1.32 13.81
N LYS A 95 11.23 1.79 12.71
CA LYS A 95 12.68 1.88 12.49
C LYS A 95 13.38 2.81 13.47
N GLU A 96 12.78 3.91 13.88
CA GLU A 96 13.44 4.81 14.84
C GLU A 96 13.35 4.30 16.28
N LYS A 97 12.24 3.66 16.67
CA LYS A 97 11.97 3.30 18.07
C LYS A 97 12.32 1.88 18.47
N LEU A 98 12.51 0.96 17.54
CA LEU A 98 12.95 -0.42 17.86
C LEU A 98 14.47 -0.60 17.76
N HIS A 99 15.19 0.30 17.10
CA HIS A 99 16.65 0.24 16.95
C HIS A 99 17.46 0.66 18.19
N TYR A 100 16.87 0.61 19.39
CA TYR A 100 17.61 0.86 20.62
C TYR A 100 18.23 -0.43 21.17
N GLY A 101 19.33 -0.87 20.55
CA GLY A 101 20.18 -2.00 21.00
C GLY A 101 20.79 -1.85 22.41
N ILE A 102 20.41 -0.79 23.15
CA ILE A 102 20.89 -0.48 24.50
C ILE A 102 19.83 -0.78 25.58
N PHE A 103 18.52 -0.74 25.26
CA PHE A 103 17.44 -0.99 26.23
C PHE A 103 17.07 -2.48 26.42
N GLY A 104 17.65 -3.38 25.61
CA GLY A 104 17.38 -4.83 25.67
C GLY A 104 17.97 -5.59 26.86
N ARG A 105 18.56 -4.90 27.86
CA ARG A 105 19.23 -5.54 29.01
C ARG A 105 18.35 -5.67 30.26
N TYR A 106 17.16 -5.06 30.29
CA TYR A 106 16.26 -5.08 31.45
C TYR A 106 14.84 -5.52 31.06
N PRO A 107 14.29 -6.60 31.66
CA PRO A 107 12.95 -7.11 31.34
C PRO A 107 11.82 -6.08 31.48
N SER A 108 11.90 -5.16 32.45
CA SER A 108 10.90 -4.10 32.65
C SER A 108 10.92 -3.06 31.53
N ALA A 109 12.11 -2.70 31.02
CA ALA A 109 12.26 -1.78 29.90
C ALA A 109 11.71 -2.39 28.60
N ILE A 110 11.97 -3.69 28.37
CA ILE A 110 11.41 -4.44 27.24
C ILE A 110 9.88 -4.45 27.30
N LEU A 111 9.30 -4.81 28.45
CA LEU A 111 7.84 -4.86 28.61
C LEU A 111 7.19 -3.48 28.35
N HIS A 112 7.75 -2.41 28.93
CA HIS A 112 7.24 -1.06 28.71
C HIS A 112 7.33 -0.66 27.23
N GLN A 113 8.44 -0.97 26.56
CA GLN A 113 8.62 -0.70 25.14
C GLN A 113 7.62 -1.48 24.28
N SER A 114 7.42 -2.78 24.55
CA SER A 114 6.43 -3.60 23.86
C SER A 114 5.02 -3.03 24.01
N ILE A 115 4.61 -2.67 25.24
CA ILE A 115 3.29 -2.05 25.48
C ILE A 115 3.17 -0.73 24.72
N SER A 116 4.20 0.12 24.76
CA SER A 116 4.19 1.41 24.06
C SER A 116 4.08 1.23 22.54
N PHE A 117 4.78 0.25 21.97
CA PHE A 117 4.74 -0.02 20.55
C PHE A 117 3.40 -0.62 20.13
N THR A 118 2.84 -1.56 20.89
CA THR A 118 1.50 -2.10 20.65
C THR A 118 0.43 -1.00 20.68
N ARG A 119 0.47 -0.08 21.65
CA ARG A 119 -0.45 1.06 21.71
C ARG A 119 -0.32 1.95 20.48
N PHE A 120 0.91 2.24 20.07
CA PHE A 120 1.16 3.01 18.86
C PHE A 120 0.60 2.34 17.59
N LEU A 121 0.80 1.03 17.43
CA LEU A 121 0.23 0.28 16.30
C LEU A 121 -1.30 0.32 16.32
N LEU A 122 -1.92 0.07 17.48
CA LEU A 122 -3.37 0.13 17.64
C LEU A 122 -3.93 1.51 17.28
N ASP A 123 -3.27 2.60 17.67
CA ASP A 123 -3.70 3.94 17.33
C ASP A 123 -3.61 4.22 15.83
N ASN A 124 -2.59 3.72 15.14
CA ASN A 124 -2.51 3.85 13.68
C ASN A 124 -3.55 2.99 12.95
N LEU A 125 -3.80 1.76 13.42
CA LEU A 125 -4.88 0.92 12.88
C LEU A 125 -6.26 1.59 13.02
N ARG A 126 -6.51 2.24 14.16
CA ARG A 126 -7.74 3.05 14.37
C ARG A 126 -7.83 4.22 13.40
N LYS A 127 -6.73 4.91 13.10
CA LYS A 127 -6.72 5.98 12.08
C LYS A 127 -7.04 5.44 10.69
N VAL A 128 -6.41 4.33 10.29
CA VAL A 128 -6.67 3.64 9.01
C VAL A 128 -8.15 3.28 8.89
N ARG A 129 -8.74 2.72 9.95
CA ARG A 129 -10.18 2.44 10.01
C ARG A 129 -11.04 3.70 9.91
N GLY A 130 -10.70 4.76 10.66
CA GLY A 130 -11.44 6.02 10.63
C GLY A 130 -11.46 6.68 9.25
N ILE A 131 -10.39 6.55 8.47
CA ILE A 131 -10.36 7.02 7.08
C ILE A 131 -11.32 6.18 6.21
N ALA A 132 -11.30 4.85 6.34
CA ALA A 132 -12.23 3.98 5.59
C ALA A 132 -13.70 4.31 5.91
N GLU A 133 -14.04 4.46 7.18
CA GLU A 133 -15.40 4.79 7.64
C GLU A 133 -15.88 6.14 7.11
N LYS A 134 -15.03 7.18 7.20
CA LYS A 134 -15.37 8.54 6.74
C LYS A 134 -15.56 8.63 5.22
N ASN A 135 -14.84 7.79 4.47
CA ASN A 135 -14.70 7.97 3.03
C ASN A 135 -15.39 6.91 2.17
N LEU A 136 -16.12 5.96 2.77
CA LEU A 136 -16.84 4.91 2.02
C LEU A 136 -17.79 5.47 0.95
N LEU A 137 -18.45 6.59 1.23
CA LEU A 137 -19.38 7.24 0.28
C LEU A 137 -18.67 8.02 -0.84
N HIS A 138 -17.34 8.18 -0.76
CA HIS A 138 -16.54 8.90 -1.75
C HIS A 138 -15.90 7.98 -2.80
N VAL A 139 -16.08 6.66 -2.66
CA VAL A 139 -15.55 5.66 -3.59
C VAL A 139 -16.70 4.95 -4.31
N ALA A 140 -16.54 4.68 -5.60
CA ALA A 140 -17.60 4.10 -6.43
C ALA A 140 -17.20 2.76 -7.07
N SER A 141 -15.91 2.43 -7.11
CA SER A 141 -15.44 1.19 -7.70
C SER A 141 -15.67 -0.01 -6.76
N PRO A 142 -16.07 -1.18 -7.30
CA PRO A 142 -16.27 -2.38 -6.49
C PRO A 142 -15.01 -2.84 -5.74
N GLY A 143 -13.82 -2.54 -6.27
CA GLY A 143 -12.55 -2.87 -5.61
C GLY A 143 -12.27 -1.98 -4.41
N MET A 144 -12.52 -0.67 -4.53
CA MET A 144 -12.27 0.26 -3.43
C MET A 144 -13.31 0.12 -2.31
N GLU A 145 -14.58 -0.09 -2.67
CA GLU A 145 -15.63 -0.42 -1.71
C GLU A 145 -15.27 -1.69 -0.94
N ARG A 146 -14.86 -2.76 -1.64
CA ARG A 146 -14.40 -4.01 -1.01
C ARG A 146 -13.25 -3.76 -0.03
N LEU A 147 -12.25 -2.98 -0.40
CA LEU A 147 -11.12 -2.66 0.47
C LEU A 147 -11.59 -1.97 1.75
N PHE A 148 -12.41 -0.93 1.63
CA PHE A 148 -12.84 -0.13 2.77
C PHE A 148 -13.72 -0.96 3.72
N VAL A 149 -14.65 -1.75 3.16
CA VAL A 149 -15.45 -2.71 3.94
C VAL A 149 -14.56 -3.73 4.65
N MET A 150 -13.54 -4.27 3.96
CA MET A 150 -12.60 -5.22 4.56
C MET A 150 -11.80 -4.58 5.70
N ILE A 151 -11.31 -3.34 5.54
CA ILE A 151 -10.60 -2.61 6.59
C ILE A 151 -11.49 -2.45 7.83
N MET A 152 -12.74 -2.04 7.64
CA MET A 152 -13.68 -1.88 8.76
C MET A 152 -13.98 -3.21 9.44
N GLN A 153 -14.12 -4.30 8.69
CA GLN A 153 -14.45 -5.61 9.24
C GLN A 153 -13.30 -6.26 10.01
N GLU A 154 -12.07 -6.15 9.48
CA GLU A 154 -10.88 -6.81 10.02
C GLU A 154 -10.25 -6.01 11.18
N LEU A 155 -10.51 -4.70 11.25
CA LEU A 155 -10.10 -3.83 12.36
C LEU A 155 -11.24 -3.57 13.36
N ASN A 156 -12.17 -4.53 13.46
CA ASN A 156 -13.16 -4.57 14.54
C ASN A 156 -12.48 -4.97 15.87
N ASP A 157 -13.06 -4.47 16.97
CA ASP A 157 -12.52 -4.39 18.33
C ASP A 157 -11.56 -5.51 18.80
#